data_AF-A0AAX2S107-F1
#
_entry.id   AF-A0AAX2S107-F1
#
_cell.length_a   1.000
_cell.length_b   1.000
_cell.length_c   1.000
_cell.angle_alpha   90.00
_cell.angle_beta   90.00
_cell.angle_gamma   90.00
#
_symmetry.space_group_name_H-M   'P 1'
#
loop_
_entity.id
_entity.type
_entity.pdbx_description
1 polymer ?
#
loop_
_entity_poly.entity_id
_entity_poly.type
_entity_poly.pdbx_seq_one_letter_code
_entity_poly.pdbx_strand_id
1 'polypeptide(L)'
;MDEMLQVKTAFERLLKNVSPKRLKLLYQQIGRELARSQRKRIKAQQNPDGSAYQPRKQKVRSKKGRIKTQAMFKKITQARHMKLRRQKDGIELGFSGNTAYIATIHQYG
;
A
#
# COMPACT_ATOMS: atom_id res chain seq x y z
N MET A 1 28.57 6.59 -3.30
CA MET A 1 28.32 5.81 -2.05
C MET A 1 28.28 6.72 -0.82
N ASP A 2 29.18 7.69 -0.71
CA ASP A 2 29.29 8.62 0.43
C ASP A 2 28.05 9.53 0.64
N GLU A 3 27.48 10.07 -0.44
CA GLU A 3 26.34 11.01 -0.37
C GLU A 3 25.06 10.42 0.25
N MET A 4 24.68 9.19 -0.11
CA MET A 4 23.54 8.49 0.49
C MET A 4 23.74 8.26 1.99
N LEU A 5 24.99 7.98 2.39
CA LEU A 5 25.34 7.75 3.78
C LEU A 5 25.25 9.06 4.57
N GLN A 6 25.76 10.17 4.02
CA GLN A 6 25.65 11.50 4.61
C GLN A 6 24.20 11.91 4.83
N VAL A 7 23.32 11.68 3.85
CA VAL A 7 21.88 11.95 3.98
C VAL A 7 21.26 11.10 5.09
N LYS A 8 21.59 9.80 5.17
CA LYS A 8 21.10 8.93 6.26
C LYS A 8 21.55 9.44 7.63
N THR A 9 22.83 9.77 7.79
CA THR A 9 23.38 10.28 9.05
C THR A 9 22.74 11.62 9.44
N ALA A 10 22.52 12.52 8.49
CA ALA A 10 21.83 13.78 8.75
C ALA A 10 20.38 13.55 9.22
N PHE A 11 19.67 12.62 8.58
CA PHE A 11 18.32 12.23 8.98
C PHE A 11 18.25 11.60 10.37
N GLU A 12 19.19 10.72 10.72
CA GLU A 12 19.26 10.10 12.05
C GLU A 12 19.46 11.15 13.14
N ARG A 13 20.34 12.13 12.90
CA ARG A 13 20.54 13.27 13.82
C ARG A 13 19.27 14.10 13.97
N LEU A 14 18.56 14.36 12.87
CA LEU A 14 17.28 15.06 12.91
C LEU A 14 16.25 14.28 13.74
N LEU A 15 16.09 12.97 13.49
CA LEU A 15 15.13 12.13 14.20
C LEU A 15 15.41 12.07 15.70
N LYS A 16 16.68 12.06 16.14
CA LYS A 16 17.05 12.13 17.56
C LYS A 16 16.58 13.42 18.25
N ASN A 17 16.49 14.52 17.50
CA ASN A 17 16.07 15.83 18.01
C ASN A 17 14.55 16.10 17.88
N VAL A 18 13.78 15.16 17.32
CA VAL A 18 12.33 15.29 17.17
C VAL A 18 11.63 14.76 18.42
N SER A 19 10.74 15.55 19.01
CA SER A 19 9.95 15.09 20.16
C SER A 19 9.07 13.89 19.80
N PRO A 20 8.79 12.96 20.74
CA PRO A 20 7.95 11.78 20.47
C PRO A 20 6.57 12.11 19.89
N LYS A 21 5.99 13.26 20.30
CA LYS A 21 4.70 13.75 19.78
C LYS A 21 4.80 14.16 18.31
N ARG A 22 5.84 14.90 17.92
CA ARG A 22 6.08 15.30 16.52
C ARG A 22 6.40 14.08 15.66
N LEU A 23 7.22 13.16 16.17
CA LEU A 23 7.54 11.90 15.49
C LEU A 23 6.26 11.07 15.19
N LYS A 24 5.35 10.98 16.16
CA LYS A 24 4.05 10.30 15.98
C LYS A 24 3.22 10.94 14.87
N LEU A 25 3.15 12.27 14.82
CA LEU A 25 2.41 12.98 13.77
C LEU A 25 3.04 12.77 12.39
N LEU A 26 4.37 12.85 12.30
CA LEU A 26 5.11 12.59 11.07
C LEU A 26 4.82 11.19 10.54
N TYR A 27 4.93 10.16 11.39
CA TYR A 27 4.62 8.79 10.99
C TYR A 27 3.17 8.61 10.54
N GLN A 28 2.20 9.25 11.19
CA GLN A 28 0.81 9.22 10.73
C GLN A 28 0.65 9.86 9.34
N GLN A 29 1.32 10.98 9.08
CA GLN A 29 1.28 11.66 7.79
C GLN A 29 1.88 10.79 6.68
N ILE A 30 3.07 10.24 6.91
CA ILE A 30 3.72 9.31 5.97
C ILE A 30 2.80 8.13 5.69
N GLY A 31 2.18 7.55 6.72
CA GLY A 31 1.27 6.43 6.57
C GLY A 31 0.02 6.73 5.77
N ARG A 32 -0.54 7.94 5.92
CA ARG A 32 -1.69 8.40 5.12
C ARG A 32 -1.32 8.55 3.65
N GLU A 33 -0.16 9.16 3.36
CA GLU A 33 0.31 9.32 1.97
C GLU A 33 0.67 7.98 1.34
N LEU A 34 1.31 7.08 2.08
CA LEU A 34 1.58 5.72 1.63
C LEU A 34 0.26 5.00 1.28
N ALA A 35 -0.75 5.07 2.15
CA ALA A 35 -2.06 4.48 1.88
C ALA A 35 -2.74 5.11 0.66
N ARG A 36 -2.64 6.43 0.50
CA ARG A 36 -3.19 7.14 -0.67
C ARG A 36 -2.51 6.67 -1.96
N SER A 37 -1.18 6.57 -1.96
CA SER A 37 -0.40 6.09 -3.10
C SER A 37 -0.76 4.66 -3.47
N GLN A 38 -0.80 3.74 -2.50
CA GLN A 38 -1.17 2.35 -2.74
C GLN A 38 -2.60 2.21 -3.26
N ARG A 39 -3.57 2.97 -2.71
CA ARG A 39 -4.93 2.99 -3.25
C ARG A 39 -4.99 3.48 -4.69
N LYS A 40 -4.24 4.54 -5.02
CA LYS A 40 -4.19 5.09 -6.38
C LYS A 40 -3.66 4.04 -7.35
N ARG A 41 -2.52 3.41 -7.02
CA ARG A 41 -1.89 2.35 -7.83
C ARG A 41 -2.82 1.15 -8.05
N ILE A 42 -3.44 0.62 -7.00
CA ILE A 42 -4.36 -0.54 -7.11
C ILE A 42 -5.61 -0.17 -7.92
N LYS A 43 -6.16 1.03 -7.74
CA LYS A 43 -7.29 1.52 -8.56
C LYS A 43 -6.92 1.67 -10.02
N ALA A 44 -5.68 2.06 -10.32
CA ALA A 44 -5.13 2.10 -11.67
C ALA A 44 -4.78 0.71 -12.24
N GLN A 45 -4.96 -0.37 -11.48
CA GLN A 45 -4.62 -1.75 -11.87
C GLN A 45 -3.14 -1.92 -12.25
N GLN A 46 -2.24 -1.34 -11.45
CA GLN A 46 -0.80 -1.37 -11.68
C GLN A 46 -0.07 -2.18 -10.60
N ASN A 47 0.95 -2.92 -11.01
CA ASN A 47 1.93 -3.60 -10.16
C ASN A 47 2.88 -2.59 -9.50
N PRO A 48 3.68 -3.00 -8.49
CA PRO A 48 4.63 -2.10 -7.81
C PRO A 48 5.69 -1.51 -8.74
N ASP A 49 6.05 -2.22 -9.82
CA ASP A 49 6.95 -1.77 -10.89
C ASP A 49 6.27 -0.84 -11.92
N GLY A 50 4.95 -0.61 -11.78
CA GLY A 50 4.15 0.21 -12.69
C GLY A 50 3.51 -0.55 -13.85
N SER A 51 3.83 -1.83 -14.06
CA SER A 51 3.22 -2.63 -15.13
C SER A 51 1.74 -2.87 -14.87
N ALA A 52 0.94 -3.09 -15.93
CA ALA A 52 -0.49 -3.39 -15.76
C ALA A 52 -0.69 -4.78 -15.14
N TYR A 53 -1.75 -4.95 -14.34
CA TYR A 53 -2.16 -6.26 -13.85
C TYR A 53 -2.49 -7.20 -15.01
N GLN A 54 -2.25 -8.50 -14.78
CA GLN A 54 -2.69 -9.53 -15.71
C GLN A 54 -4.21 -9.44 -15.91
N PRO A 55 -4.68 -9.49 -17.18
CA PRO A 55 -6.11 -9.45 -17.48
C PRO A 55 -6.86 -10.58 -16.78
N ARG A 56 -8.04 -10.24 -16.24
CA ARG A 56 -8.90 -11.23 -15.58
C ARG A 56 -9.43 -12.24 -16.61
N LYS A 57 -9.36 -13.53 -16.28
CA LYS A 57 -9.99 -14.59 -17.08
C LYS A 57 -11.48 -14.26 -17.33
N GLN A 58 -11.86 -14.24 -18.61
CA GLN A 58 -13.24 -14.05 -19.05
C GLN A 58 -14.10 -15.22 -18.54
N LYS A 59 -15.27 -14.91 -17.95
CA LYS A 59 -16.19 -15.98 -17.52
C LYS A 59 -17.07 -16.38 -18.70
N VAL A 60 -17.03 -17.66 -19.07
CA VAL A 60 -17.76 -18.27 -20.21
C VAL A 60 -19.27 -18.02 -20.16
N ARG A 61 -19.87 -17.92 -18.97
CA ARG A 61 -21.28 -17.54 -18.78
C ARG A 61 -21.38 -16.20 -18.04
N SER A 62 -21.59 -15.11 -18.76
CA SER A 62 -22.09 -13.85 -18.20
C SER A 62 -23.54 -13.62 -18.62
N LYS A 63 -24.41 -13.28 -17.67
CA LYS A 63 -25.77 -12.82 -18.00
C LYS A 63 -25.69 -11.66 -18.98
N LYS A 64 -26.42 -11.76 -20.11
CA LYS A 64 -26.58 -10.70 -21.12
C LYS A 64 -26.99 -9.41 -20.42
N GLY A 65 -26.29 -8.31 -20.69
CA GLY A 65 -26.55 -6.99 -20.09
C GLY A 65 -25.81 -6.67 -18.78
N ARG A 66 -25.07 -7.61 -18.16
CA ARG A 66 -24.29 -7.29 -16.95
C ARG A 66 -22.91 -6.73 -17.32
N ILE A 67 -22.74 -5.41 -17.23
CA ILE A 67 -21.42 -4.76 -17.28
C ILE A 67 -20.65 -5.15 -16.01
N LYS A 68 -19.81 -6.19 -16.09
CA LYS A 68 -18.87 -6.49 -15.01
C LYS A 68 -17.73 -5.49 -15.11
N THR A 69 -17.52 -4.68 -14.09
CA THR A 69 -16.24 -3.96 -13.96
C THR A 69 -15.11 -4.98 -13.85
N GLN A 70 -14.21 -4.96 -14.84
CA GLN A 70 -13.06 -5.87 -14.94
C GLN A 70 -11.99 -5.59 -13.88
N ALA A 71 -11.98 -4.37 -13.31
CA ALA A 71 -11.03 -3.97 -12.28
C ALA A 71 -11.09 -4.88 -11.05
N MET A 72 -9.94 -5.47 -10.72
CA MET A 72 -9.70 -6.31 -9.55
C MET A 72 -9.51 -5.44 -8.29
N PHE A 73 -9.58 -6.05 -7.11
CA PHE A 73 -9.16 -5.41 -5.86
C PHE A 73 -9.92 -4.14 -5.43
N LYS A 74 -11.13 -3.91 -5.95
CA LYS A 74 -11.94 -2.75 -5.53
C LYS A 74 -12.16 -2.67 -4.02
N LYS A 75 -12.47 -3.80 -3.37
CA LYS A 75 -12.76 -3.84 -1.93
C LYS A 75 -11.51 -3.60 -1.07
N ILE A 76 -10.38 -4.20 -1.40
CA ILE A 76 -9.16 -4.14 -0.57
C ILE A 76 -8.58 -2.72 -0.46
N THR A 77 -8.88 -1.84 -1.43
CA THR A 77 -8.51 -0.41 -1.36
C THR A 77 -9.30 0.41 -0.34
N GLN A 78 -10.41 -0.10 0.20
CA GLN A 78 -11.21 0.63 1.19
C GLN A 78 -10.45 0.72 2.52
N ALA A 79 -10.66 1.81 3.27
CA ALA A 79 -9.96 2.08 4.53
C ALA A 79 -10.17 0.98 5.59
N ARG A 80 -11.31 0.27 5.54
CA ARG A 80 -11.56 -0.86 6.47
C ARG A 80 -10.64 -2.07 6.23
N HIS A 81 -10.10 -2.22 5.02
CA HIS A 81 -9.25 -3.36 4.63
C HIS A 81 -7.76 -3.02 4.69
N MET A 82 -7.37 -1.85 4.16
CA MET A 82 -5.98 -1.39 4.16
C MET A 82 -5.64 -0.71 5.50
N LYS A 83 -4.83 -1.38 6.32
CA LYS A 83 -4.53 -1.00 7.71
C LYS A 83 -3.14 -0.39 7.83
N LEU A 84 -3.08 0.76 8.49
CA LEU A 84 -1.83 1.34 8.97
C LEU A 84 -1.55 0.82 10.39
N ARG A 85 -0.37 0.26 10.61
CA ARG A 85 0.12 -0.23 11.89
C ARG A 85 1.38 0.53 12.28
N ARG A 86 1.52 0.82 13.57
CA ARG A 86 2.74 1.40 14.12
C ARG A 86 3.65 0.27 14.60
N GLN A 87 4.91 0.32 14.22
CA GLN A 87 5.97 -0.53 14.79
C GLN A 87 6.87 0.31 15.70
N LYS A 88 7.84 -0.32 16.39
CA LYS A 88 8.79 0.38 17.26
C LYS A 88 9.54 1.48 16.51
N ASP A 89 10.03 1.15 15.31
CA ASP A 89 10.90 2.02 14.53
C ASP A 89 10.25 2.59 13.26
N GLY A 90 8.91 2.52 13.16
CA GLY A 90 8.24 3.04 11.98
C GLY A 90 6.76 2.71 11.86
N ILE A 91 6.32 2.63 10.61
CA ILE A 91 4.94 2.34 10.24
C ILE A 91 4.90 1.29 9.14
N GLU A 92 3.87 0.47 9.18
CA GLU A 92 3.59 -0.57 8.21
C GLU A 92 2.20 -0.34 7.63
N LEU A 93 2.09 -0.48 6.31
CA LEU A 93 0.80 -0.50 5.63
C LEU A 93 0.57 -1.92 5.10
N GLY A 94 -0.53 -2.54 5.53
CA GLY A 94 -0.81 -3.92 5.15
C GLY A 94 -2.28 -4.29 5.28
N PHE A 95 -2.52 -5.58 5.34
CA PHE A 95 -3.84 -6.19 5.45
C PHE A 95 -3.86 -7.16 6.63
N SER A 96 -5.06 -7.59 7.04
CA SER A 96 -5.22 -8.57 8.11
C SER A 96 -6.23 -9.65 7.76
N GLY A 97 -6.12 -10.81 8.41
CA GLY A 97 -7.02 -11.95 8.22
C GLY A 97 -7.13 -12.39 6.76
N ASN A 98 -8.35 -12.71 6.31
CA ASN A 98 -8.60 -13.17 4.94
C ASN A 98 -8.18 -12.14 3.87
N THR A 99 -8.21 -10.84 4.18
CA THR A 99 -7.75 -9.81 3.24
C THR A 99 -6.24 -9.92 2.99
N ALA A 100 -5.46 -10.23 4.03
CA ALA A 100 -4.03 -10.47 3.90
C ALA A 100 -3.75 -11.73 3.09
N TYR A 101 -4.44 -12.83 3.42
CA TYR A 101 -4.30 -14.10 2.70
C TYR A 101 -4.49 -13.94 1.18
N ILE A 102 -5.60 -13.30 0.77
CA ILE A 102 -5.88 -13.03 -0.64
C ILE A 102 -4.81 -12.12 -1.25
N ALA A 103 -4.40 -11.05 -0.56
CA ALA A 103 -3.37 -10.13 -1.07
C ALA A 103 -2.03 -10.84 -1.30
N THR A 104 -1.62 -11.73 -0.39
CA THR A 104 -0.38 -12.52 -0.50
C THR A 104 -0.40 -13.43 -1.72
N ILE A 105 -1.48 -14.21 -1.92
CA ILE A 105 -1.63 -15.06 -3.11
C ILE A 105 -1.48 -14.21 -4.37
N HIS A 106 -2.17 -13.09 -4.45
CA HIS A 106 -2.09 -12.25 -5.64
C HIS A 106 -0.73 -11.58 -5.86
N GLN A 107 0.02 -11.32 -4.79
CA GLN A 107 1.35 -10.71 -4.90
C GLN A 107 2.42 -11.71 -5.35
N TYR A 108 2.30 -12.98 -4.94
CA TYR A 108 3.35 -13.99 -5.15
C TYR A 108 2.97 -15.13 -6.10
N GLY A 109 1.69 -15.24 -6.50
CA GLY A 109 1.18 -16.32 -7.35
C GLY A 109 0.64 -17.48 -6.52
#